data_AF-A0A9D9R5R3-F1
#
_entry.id   AF-A0A9D9R5R3-F1
#
_cell.length_a   1.000
_cell.length_b   1.000
_cell.length_c   1.000
_cell.angle_alpha   90.00
_cell.angle_beta   90.00
_cell.angle_gamma   90.00
#
_symmetry.space_group_name_H-M   'P 1'
#
loop_
_entity.id
_entity.type
_entity.pdbx_description
1 polymer ?
#
loop_
_entity_poly.entity_id
_entity_poly.type
_entity_poly.pdbx_seq_one_letter_code
_entity_poly.pdbx_strand_id
1 'polypeptide(L)' 'MLIDDTEIVKRLHDPKQCREAFTEIIKTYSEPLYWQIRRMVMNHDDANDLLQNTFLKAWSNIENFRGDAKLSTWLYKIAI' A
#
# COMPACT_ATOMS: atom_id res chain seq x y z
N MET A 1 2.39 -14.40 3.83
CA MET A 1 3.43 -14.27 2.78
C MET A 1 4.26 -13.05 3.16
N LEU A 2 5.55 -13.20 3.45
CA LEU A 2 6.42 -12.06 3.70
C LEU A 2 6.90 -11.58 2.34
N ILE A 3 6.43 -10.42 1.90
CA ILE A 3 6.97 -9.75 0.73
C ILE A 3 8.40 -9.33 1.09
N ASP A 4 9.39 -9.71 0.27
CA ASP A 4 10.73 -9.17 0.38
C ASP A 4 10.71 -7.71 -0.10
N ASP A 5 10.94 -6.78 0.83
CA ASP A 5 10.91 -5.35 0.57
C ASP A 5 11.92 -4.92 -0.53
N THR A 6 13.04 -5.63 -0.69
CA THR A 6 14.04 -5.30 -1.73
C THR A 6 13.56 -5.75 -3.11
N GLU A 7 13.02 -6.96 -3.18
CA GLU A 7 12.54 -7.51 -4.45
C GLU A 7 11.29 -6.80 -4.94
N ILE A 8 10.36 -6.47 -4.04
CA ILE A 8 9.15 -5.75 -4.43
C ILE A 8 9.48 -4.36 -4.96
N VAL A 9 10.45 -3.65 -4.38
CA VAL A 9 10.87 -2.32 -4.87
C VAL A 9 11.39 -2.40 -6.30
N LYS A 10 12.22 -3.39 -6.63
CA LYS A 10 12.70 -3.61 -8.00
C LYS A 10 11.53 -3.84 -8.97
N ARG A 11 10.59 -4.71 -8.59
CA ARG A 11 9.41 -5.02 -9.42
C ARG A 11 8.47 -3.83 -9.59
N LEU A 12 8.37 -2.95 -8.58
CA LEU A 12 7.62 -1.71 -8.66
C LEU A 12 8.23 -0.70 -9.63
N HIS A 13 9.56 -0.71 -9.81
CA HIS A 13 10.27 0.16 -10.76
C HIS A 13 10.37 -0.43 -12.16
N ASP A 14 10.04 -1.71 -12.38
CA ASP A 14 9.90 -2.30 -13.72
C ASP A 14 8.47 -2.06 -14.25
N PRO A 15 8.27 -1.27 -15.32
CA PRO A 15 6.95 -1.01 -15.88
C PRO A 15 6.18 -2.28 -16.29
N LYS A 16 6.87 -3.38 -16.63
CA LYS A 16 6.25 -4.66 -17.01
C LYS A 16 5.69 -5.41 -15.81
N GLN A 17 6.26 -5.21 -14.62
CA GLN A 17 5.93 -5.96 -13.40
C GLN A 17 5.20 -5.10 -12.37
N CYS A 18 5.26 -3.77 -12.49
CA CYS A 18 4.73 -2.82 -11.52
C CYS A 18 3.27 -3.09 -11.15
N ARG A 19 2.41 -3.38 -12.13
CA ARG A 19 1.00 -3.70 -11.89
C ARG A 19 0.80 -4.99 -11.09
N GLU A 20 1.56 -6.04 -11.40
CA GLU A 20 1.48 -7.32 -10.69
C GLU A 20 2.02 -7.18 -9.27
N ALA A 21 3.20 -6.56 -9.11
CA ALA A 21 3.79 -6.24 -7.82
C ALA A 21 2.82 -5.44 -6.95
N PHE A 22 2.20 -4.40 -7.50
CA PHE A 22 1.23 -3.60 -6.75
C PHE A 22 -0.04 -4.39 -6.39
N THR A 23 -0.46 -5.34 -7.22
CA THR A 23 -1.57 -6.24 -6.89
C THR A 23 -1.25 -7.12 -5.68
N GLU A 24 -0.01 -7.60 -5.56
CA GLU A 24 0.46 -8.34 -4.37
C GLU A 24 0.48 -7.45 -3.12
N ILE A 25 0.86 -6.18 -3.27
CA ILE A 25 0.81 -5.19 -2.18
C ILE A 25 -0.62 -5.00 -1.69
N ILE A 26 -1.57 -4.76 -2.61
CA ILE A 26 -3.00 -4.63 -2.24
C ILE A 26 -3.45 -5.88 -1.47
N LYS A 27 -3.22 -7.09 -2.01
CA LYS A 27 -3.64 -8.34 -1.37
C LYS A 27 -3.04 -8.53 0.02
N THR A 28 -1.78 -8.15 0.20
CA THR A 28 -1.05 -8.36 1.46
C THR A 28 -1.42 -7.33 2.52
N TYR A 29 -1.66 -6.08 2.11
CA TYR A 29 -1.81 -4.96 3.04
C TYR A 29 -3.25 -4.48 3.22
N SER A 30 -4.22 -4.95 2.43
CA SER A 30 -5.62 -4.48 2.54
C SER A 30 -6.21 -4.70 3.93
N GLU A 31 -6.16 -5.93 4.45
CA GLU A 31 -6.71 -6.26 5.77
C GLU A 31 -6.02 -5.51 6.92
N PRO A 32 -4.68 -5.52 7.06
CA PRO A 32 -4.04 -4.81 8.16
C PRO A 32 -4.23 -3.29 8.09
N LEU A 33 -4.18 -2.68 6.90
CA LEU A 33 -4.48 -1.25 6.76
C LEU A 33 -5.94 -0.95 7.09
N TYR A 34 -6.87 -1.77 6.63
CA TYR A 34 -8.29 -1.63 6.94
C TYR A 34 -8.54 -1.59 8.44
N TRP A 35 -7.99 -2.55 9.20
CA TRP A 35 -8.19 -2.60 10.64
C TRP A 35 -7.58 -1.39 11.36
N GLN A 36 -6.47 -0.85 10.86
CA GLN A 36 -5.86 0.34 11.45
C GLN A 36 -6.67 1.60 11.15
N ILE A 37 -7.12 1.78 9.91
CA ILE A 37 -8.02 2.88 9.51
C ILE A 37 -9.35 2.78 10.28
N ARG A 38 -9.90 1.57 10.42
CA ARG A 38 -11.17 1.33 11.11
C ARG A 38 -11.18 1.78 12.57
N ARG A 39 -10.01 1.81 13.22
CA ARG A 39 -9.85 2.33 14.59
C ARG A 39 -9.88 3.85 14.67
N MET A 40 -9.75 4.55 13.54
CA MET A 40 -9.69 6.01 13.44
C MET A 40 -11.00 6.64 12.97
N VAL A 41 -11.87 5.86 12.31
CA VAL A 41 -13.16 6.32 11.77
C VAL A 41 -14.36 5.72 12.50
N MET A 42 -15.47 6.43 12.51
CA MET A 42 -16.71 6.01 13.17
C MET A 42 -17.43 4.91 12.37
N ASN A 43 -17.59 5.10 11.06
CA ASN A 43 -18.37 4.23 10.19
C ASN A 43 -17.48 3.30 9.35
N HIS A 44 -18.04 2.16 8.92
CA HIS A 44 -17.31 1.20 8.10
C HIS A 44 -17.05 1.69 6.68
N ASP A 45 -17.98 2.45 6.10
CA ASP A 45 -17.85 2.95 4.73
C ASP A 45 -16.66 3.92 4.60
N ASP A 46 -16.48 4.80 5.59
CA ASP A 46 -15.32 5.70 5.66
C ASP A 46 -14.00 4.92 5.66
N ALA A 47 -13.95 3.75 6.31
CA ALA A 47 -12.74 2.93 6.35
C ALA A 47 -12.42 2.31 4.98
N ASN A 48 -13.45 1.84 4.27
CA ASN A 48 -13.30 1.31 2.92
C ASN A 48 -12.85 2.40 1.94
N ASP A 49 -13.43 3.59 2.02
CA ASP A 49 -13.09 4.72 1.15
C ASP A 49 -11.66 5.22 1.40
N LEU A 50 -11.25 5.35 2.66
CA LEU A 50 -9.88 5.71 3.01
C LEU A 50 -8.87 4.65 2.57
N LEU A 51 -9.20 3.37 2.71
CA LEU A 51 -8.34 2.28 2.24
C LEU A 51 -8.14 2.35 0.71
N GLN A 52 -9.22 2.53 -0.04
CA GLN A 52 -9.15 2.69 -1.50
C GLN A 52 -8.31 3.92 -1.87
N ASN A 53 -8.59 5.08 -1.26
CA ASN A 53 -7.84 6.31 -1.49
C ASN A 53 -6.36 6.17 -1.15
N THR A 54 -6.02 5.40 -0.11
CA THR A 54 -4.64 5.09 0.26
C THR A 54 -3.92 4.37 -0.88
N PHE A 55 -4.52 3.31 -1.43
CA PHE A 55 -3.92 2.58 -2.54
C PHE A 55 -3.86 3.40 -3.84
N LEU A 56 -4.88 4.23 -4.12
CA LEU A 56 -4.85 5.13 -5.28
C LEU A 56 -3.69 6.14 -5.17
N LYS A 57 -3.53 6.77 -3.99
CA LYS A 57 -2.41 7.68 -3.72
C LYS A 57 -1.06 6.98 -3.78
N ALA A 58 -0.97 5.75 -3.23
CA ALA A 58 0.24 4.95 -3.30
C ALA A 58 0.61 4.62 -4.75
N TRP A 59 -0.36 4.21 -5.58
CA TRP A 59 -0.14 3.96 -7.01
C TRP A 59 0.37 5.21 -7.73
N SER A 60 -0.25 6.37 -7.51
CA SER A 60 0.20 7.64 -8.11
C SER A 60 1.60 8.10 -7.67
N ASN A 61 2.11 7.58 -6.55
CA ASN A 61 3.42 7.95 -6.01
C ASN A 61 4.43 6.79 -6.05
N ILE A 62 4.10 5.69 -6.72
CA ILE A 62 4.86 4.45 -6.64
C ILE A 62 6.27 4.59 -7.22
N GLU A 63 6.43 5.41 -8.27
CA GLU A 63 7.72 5.72 -8.89
C GLU A 63 8.67 6.46 -7.92
N ASN A 64 8.12 7.19 -6.95
CA ASN A 64 8.90 7.91 -5.94
C ASN A 64 9.28 7.04 -4.73
N PHE A 65 8.73 5.83 -4.62
CA PHE A 65 9.06 4.93 -3.52
C PHE A 65 10.42 4.27 -3.77
N ARG A 66 11.44 4.69 -3.02
CA ARG A 66 12.82 4.21 -3.18
C ARG A 66 13.19 2.99 -2.32
N GLY A 67 12.29 2.53 -1.44
CA GLY A 67 12.60 1.48 -0.48
C GLY A 67 13.43 1.92 0.74
N ASP A 68 13.66 3.23 0.92
CA ASP A 68 14.38 3.80 2.08
C ASP A 68 13.66 3.51 3.42
N ALA A 69 12.35 3.25 3.36
CA ALA A 69 11.51 2.83 4.47
C ALA A 69 10.79 1.54 4.10
N LYS A 70 10.41 0.75 5.12
CA LYS A 70 9.56 -0.43 4.92
C LYS A 70 8.30 -0.05 4.17
N LEU A 71 7.86 -0.93 3.26
CA LEU A 71 6.66 -0.69 2.47
C LEU A 71 5.43 -0.48 3.35
N SER A 72 5.30 -1.24 4.43
CA SER A 72 4.25 -1.07 5.44
C SER A 72 4.25 0.35 6.03
N THR A 73 5.41 0.84 6.48
CA THR A 73 5.55 2.19 7.05
C THR A 73 5.16 3.28 6.04
N TRP A 74 5.54 3.11 4.77
CA TRP A 74 5.17 4.05 3.72
C TRP A 74 3.66 4.06 3.45
N LEU A 75 3.01 2.88 3.38
CA LEU A 75 1.55 2.78 3.21
C LEU A 75 0.79 3.39 4.41
N TYR A 76 1.23 3.13 5.64
CA TYR A 76 0.64 3.74 6.83
C TYR A 76 0.73 5.26 6.82
N LYS A 77 1.84 5.82 6.31
CA LYS A 77 2.01 7.27 6.18
C LYS A 77 1.07 7.89 5.14
N ILE A 78 0.63 7.14 4.13
CA ILE A 78 -0.33 7.62 3.12
C ILE A 78 -1.77 7.56 3.66
N ALA A 79 -2.05 6.59 4.53
CA ALA A 79 -3.38 6.36 5.09
C ALA A 79 -3.79 7.38 6.16
N ILE A 80 -2.83 8.02 6.81
CA ILE A 80 -3.02 8.95 7.95
C ILE A 80 -2.78 10.39 7.50
#